data_AF-A0A965MUC0-F1
#
_entry.id   AF-A0A965MUC0-F1
#
_cell.length_a   1.000
_cell.length_b   1.000
_cell.length_c   1.000
_cell.angle_alpha   90.00
_cell.angle_beta   90.00
_cell.angle_gamma   90.00
#
_symmetry.space_group_name_H-M   'P 1'
#
loop_
_entity.id
_entity.type
_entity.pdbx_description
1 polymer ?
#
loop_
_entity_poly.entity_id
_entity_poly.type
_entity_poly.pdbx_seq_one_letter_code
_entity_poly.pdbx_strand_id
1 'polypeptide(L)'
;MSSMARRSTLIVFPALALVFSASCAAAGTLPSSNEATSVVATTTDAPGSSSSVSKAAVPAGTALDLLSSIPVRKETPAGYARTKFKHWVDADGDSCNTREEVLILESSSKAQVSYPGCKVIAGDWISAYDGVAVSDPSGFDIDHFVP
;
A
#
# COMPACT_ATOMS: atom_id res chain seq x y z
N MET A 1 9.85 12.20 47.72
CA MET A 1 8.77 12.71 46.86
C MET A 1 8.98 14.22 46.70
N SER A 2 9.80 14.62 45.74
CA SER A 2 10.14 16.04 45.52
C SER A 2 9.42 16.52 44.27
N SER A 3 8.44 17.40 44.50
CA SER A 3 7.57 18.01 43.50
C SER A 3 8.37 18.92 42.56
N MET A 4 8.53 18.50 41.31
CA MET A 4 9.17 19.28 40.25
C MET A 4 8.12 20.16 39.57
N ALA A 5 8.10 21.44 39.94
CA ALA A 5 7.22 22.45 39.37
C ALA A 5 7.53 22.66 37.88
N ARG A 6 6.55 22.35 37.01
CA ARG A 6 6.60 22.67 35.58
C ARG A 6 6.51 24.19 35.39
N ARG A 7 7.60 24.80 34.92
CA ARG A 7 7.60 26.19 34.43
C ARG A 7 7.07 26.18 32.99
N SER A 8 5.81 26.59 32.81
CA SER A 8 5.21 26.84 31.50
C SER A 8 5.73 28.16 30.94
N THR A 9 6.67 28.10 30.00
CA THR A 9 7.12 29.27 29.24
C THR A 9 6.17 29.46 28.06
N LEU A 10 5.32 30.49 28.13
CA LEU A 10 4.48 30.96 27.02
C LEU A 10 5.38 31.63 25.96
N ILE A 11 5.56 30.99 24.81
CA ILE A 11 6.21 31.58 23.65
C ILE A 11 5.15 32.35 22.86
N VAL A 12 5.25 33.68 22.88
CA VAL A 12 4.45 34.59 22.06
C VAL A 12 5.07 34.63 20.67
N PHE A 13 4.44 34.00 19.69
CA PHE A 13 4.80 34.14 18.28
C PHE A 13 4.16 35.41 17.71
N PRO A 14 4.93 36.39 17.21
CA PRO A 14 4.35 37.53 16.50
C PRO A 14 3.86 37.05 15.13
N ALA A 15 2.56 37.23 14.89
CA ALA A 15 1.92 36.99 13.61
C ALA A 15 2.43 37.98 12.56
N LEU A 16 3.23 37.50 11.62
CA LEU A 16 3.63 38.26 10.44
C LEU A 16 2.60 37.99 9.33
N ALA A 17 1.61 38.87 9.22
CA ALA A 17 0.61 38.83 8.16
C ALA A 17 1.24 39.33 6.85
N LEU A 18 1.60 38.40 5.96
CA LEU A 18 1.97 38.73 4.58
C LEU A 18 0.70 38.79 3.72
N VAL A 19 0.30 40.00 3.40
CA VAL A 19 -0.76 40.32 2.44
C VAL A 19 -0.20 40.10 1.04
N PHE A 20 -0.57 38.97 0.40
CA PHE A 20 -0.37 38.80 -1.04
C PHE A 20 -1.65 39.18 -1.77
N SER A 21 -1.57 40.31 -2.48
CA SER A 21 -2.60 40.85 -3.34
C SER A 21 -2.86 39.94 -4.54
N ALA A 22 -4.12 39.53 -4.70
CA ALA A 22 -4.63 38.92 -5.90
C ALA A 22 -4.58 39.92 -7.07
N SER A 23 -3.92 39.53 -8.17
CA SER A 23 -4.03 40.21 -9.46
C SER A 23 -4.61 39.23 -10.46
N CYS A 24 -5.81 39.55 -10.93
CA CYS A 24 -6.56 38.80 -11.93
C CYS A 24 -6.41 39.55 -13.27
N ALA A 25 -5.88 38.92 -14.30
CA ALA A 25 -5.92 39.46 -15.67
C ALA A 25 -6.02 38.35 -16.73
N ALA A 26 -7.24 38.23 -17.25
CA ALA A 26 -7.69 37.92 -18.62
C ALA A 26 -7.02 36.81 -19.46
N ALA A 27 -7.84 35.79 -19.71
CA ALA A 27 -8.24 35.25 -21.02
C ALA A 27 -7.26 35.36 -22.20
N GLY A 28 -6.72 34.20 -22.60
CA GLY A 28 -6.13 33.96 -23.91
C GLY A 28 -6.47 32.55 -24.39
N THR A 29 -7.17 32.46 -25.52
CA THR A 29 -7.65 31.26 -26.21
C THR A 29 -6.50 30.40 -26.78
N LEU A 30 -6.75 29.09 -26.79
CA LEU A 30 -6.03 27.92 -27.35
C LEU A 30 -5.15 28.14 -28.62
N PRO A 31 -4.16 27.26 -28.85
CA PRO A 31 -4.46 26.13 -29.73
C PRO A 31 -4.05 24.75 -29.19
N SER A 32 -4.90 23.79 -29.55
CA SER A 32 -4.70 22.35 -29.53
C SER A 32 -3.60 21.95 -30.52
N SER A 33 -2.54 21.32 -30.04
CA SER A 33 -1.57 20.58 -30.85
C SER A 33 -1.51 19.14 -30.35
N ASN A 34 -2.30 18.26 -30.98
CA ASN A 34 -2.11 16.82 -30.90
C ASN A 34 -0.87 16.46 -31.73
N GLU A 35 0.30 16.41 -31.11
CA GLU A 35 1.47 15.77 -31.72
C GLU A 35 1.51 14.31 -31.27
N ALA A 36 0.85 13.46 -32.05
CA ALA A 36 0.94 12.02 -31.91
C ALA A 36 2.28 11.56 -32.50
N THR A 37 3.34 11.56 -31.68
CA THR A 37 4.60 10.90 -32.02
C THR A 37 4.43 9.39 -31.80
N SER A 38 4.16 8.69 -32.90
CA SER A 38 4.20 7.23 -33.00
C SER A 38 5.65 6.75 -32.89
N VAL A 39 6.10 6.39 -31.69
CA VAL A 39 7.32 5.59 -31.52
C VAL A 39 7.01 4.12 -31.80
N VAL A 40 7.67 3.60 -32.83
CA VAL A 40 7.66 2.19 -33.24
C VAL A 40 8.21 1.35 -32.08
N ALA A 41 7.34 0.62 -31.40
CA ALA A 41 7.74 -0.40 -30.45
C ALA A 41 8.13 -1.68 -31.23
N THR A 42 9.43 -1.89 -31.39
CA THR A 42 9.98 -3.19 -31.78
C THR A 42 9.79 -4.15 -30.61
N THR A 43 8.73 -4.96 -30.63
CA THR A 43 8.55 -6.06 -29.69
C THR A 43 9.38 -7.25 -30.17
N THR A 44 10.52 -7.46 -29.50
CA THR A 44 11.25 -8.72 -29.53
C THR A 44 10.40 -9.78 -28.84
N ASP A 45 10.08 -10.81 -29.61
CA ASP A 45 9.32 -12.00 -29.26
C ASP A 45 9.97 -12.74 -28.08
N ALA A 46 9.30 -12.77 -26.94
CA ALA A 46 9.60 -13.70 -25.85
C ALA A 46 8.51 -14.77 -25.87
N PRO A 47 8.82 -16.08 -25.88
CA PRO A 47 7.82 -17.11 -25.75
C PRO A 47 7.33 -17.15 -24.29
N GLY A 48 6.44 -16.23 -23.96
CA GLY A 48 5.61 -16.30 -22.75
C GLY A 48 4.64 -17.46 -22.95
N SER A 49 4.96 -18.61 -22.35
CA SER A 49 4.06 -19.75 -22.26
C SER A 49 2.86 -19.37 -21.39
N SER A 50 1.88 -18.73 -22.02
CA SER A 50 0.61 -18.35 -21.42
C SER A 50 -0.19 -19.63 -21.21
N SER A 51 -0.02 -20.23 -20.04
CA SER A 51 -0.90 -21.30 -19.58
C SER A 51 -2.26 -20.68 -19.29
N SER A 52 -3.14 -20.67 -20.29
CA SER A 52 -4.54 -20.33 -20.10
C SER A 52 -5.16 -21.40 -19.21
N VAL A 53 -5.25 -21.11 -17.91
CA VAL A 53 -6.09 -21.89 -17.01
C VAL A 53 -7.52 -21.54 -17.40
N SER A 54 -8.11 -22.36 -18.27
CA SER A 54 -9.53 -22.28 -18.58
C SER A 54 -10.29 -22.43 -17.27
N LYS A 55 -11.14 -21.43 -16.98
CA LYS A 55 -12.07 -21.49 -15.85
C LYS A 55 -12.87 -22.78 -15.98
N ALA A 56 -12.66 -23.72 -15.07
CA ALA A 56 -13.39 -24.97 -15.07
C ALA A 56 -14.89 -24.66 -15.03
N ALA A 57 -15.66 -25.28 -15.94
CA ALA A 57 -17.10 -25.16 -15.93
C ALA A 57 -17.61 -25.68 -14.58
N VAL A 58 -18.38 -24.84 -13.87
CA VAL A 58 -19.02 -25.25 -12.62
C VAL A 58 -20.03 -26.35 -12.97
N PRO A 59 -19.94 -27.56 -12.40
CA PRO A 59 -20.87 -28.63 -12.72
C PRO A 59 -22.28 -28.22 -12.30
N ALA A 60 -23.27 -28.56 -13.12
CA ALA A 60 -24.67 -28.31 -12.82
C ALA A 60 -25.13 -29.18 -11.62
N GLY A 61 -25.90 -28.59 -10.71
CA GLY A 61 -26.42 -29.28 -9.52
C GLY A 61 -26.58 -28.33 -8.34
N THR A 62 -27.04 -28.87 -7.21
CA THR A 62 -27.05 -28.13 -5.94
C THR A 62 -25.65 -28.17 -5.30
N ALA A 63 -25.35 -27.23 -4.40
CA ALA A 63 -24.10 -27.26 -3.63
C ALA A 63 -23.94 -28.57 -2.81
N LEU A 64 -25.07 -29.18 -2.40
CA LEU A 64 -25.09 -30.47 -1.70
C LEU A 64 -24.68 -31.62 -2.62
N ASP A 65 -25.16 -31.64 -3.88
CA ASP A 65 -24.77 -32.67 -4.85
C ASP A 65 -23.25 -32.61 -5.11
N LEU A 66 -22.70 -31.40 -5.26
CA LEU A 66 -21.25 -31.20 -5.41
C LEU A 66 -20.47 -31.64 -4.17
N LEU A 67 -20.93 -31.28 -2.97
CA LEU A 67 -20.28 -31.70 -1.72
C LEU A 67 -20.25 -33.22 -1.57
N SER A 68 -21.35 -33.89 -1.95
CA SER A 68 -21.44 -35.36 -1.91
C SER A 68 -20.50 -36.07 -2.88
N SER A 69 -20.06 -35.37 -3.93
CA SER A 69 -19.12 -35.90 -4.93
C SER A 69 -17.65 -35.84 -4.49
N ILE A 70 -17.31 -35.07 -3.45
CA ILE A 70 -15.93 -34.92 -2.98
C ILE A 70 -15.52 -36.19 -2.22
N PRO A 71 -14.49 -36.93 -2.69
CA PRO A 71 -14.06 -38.15 -2.02
C PRO A 71 -13.41 -37.82 -0.68
N VAL A 72 -13.94 -38.40 0.40
CA VAL A 72 -13.34 -38.30 1.73
C VAL A 72 -12.05 -39.14 1.75
N ARG A 73 -10.92 -38.49 2.02
CA ARG A 73 -9.63 -39.15 2.22
C ARG A 73 -9.02 -38.71 3.55
N LYS A 74 -8.08 -39.50 4.05
CA LYS A 74 -7.28 -39.12 5.22
C LYS A 74 -6.45 -37.88 4.89
N GLU A 75 -6.32 -36.97 5.84
CA GLU A 75 -5.42 -35.83 5.71
C GLU A 75 -3.95 -36.29 5.65
N THR A 76 -3.17 -35.63 4.80
CA THR A 76 -1.74 -35.85 4.65
C THR A 76 -1.00 -34.54 4.95
N PRO A 77 -0.59 -34.29 6.20
CA PRO A 77 -0.01 -33.00 6.62
C PRO A 77 1.47 -32.84 6.18
N ALA A 78 2.00 -33.79 5.42
CA ALA A 78 3.38 -33.76 4.95
C ALA A 78 3.60 -32.60 3.95
N GLY A 79 4.78 -31.97 4.03
CA GLY A 79 5.23 -30.94 3.08
C GLY A 79 5.14 -29.50 3.56
N TYR A 80 4.41 -29.23 4.65
CA TYR A 80 4.47 -27.94 5.31
C TYR A 80 5.82 -27.74 6.00
N ALA A 81 6.49 -26.63 5.67
CA ALA A 81 7.69 -26.17 6.36
C ALA A 81 7.59 -24.67 6.59
N ARG A 82 7.40 -24.24 7.85
CA ARG A 82 7.23 -22.83 8.21
C ARG A 82 8.37 -21.95 7.70
N THR A 83 9.58 -22.50 7.63
CA THR A 83 10.78 -21.81 7.12
C THR A 83 10.69 -21.37 5.66
N LYS A 84 9.81 -21.98 4.86
CA LYS A 84 9.56 -21.56 3.46
C LYS A 84 8.68 -20.30 3.36
N PHE A 85 8.03 -19.90 4.44
CA PHE A 85 7.12 -18.76 4.50
C PHE A 85 7.71 -17.66 5.39
N LYS A 86 8.79 -17.04 4.92
CA LYS A 86 9.38 -15.88 5.60
C LYS A 86 8.41 -14.70 5.51
N HIS A 87 8.24 -13.98 6.63
CA HIS A 87 7.46 -12.75 6.66
C HIS A 87 8.39 -11.58 6.41
N TRP A 88 7.85 -10.49 5.86
CA TRP A 88 8.54 -9.21 5.74
C TRP A 88 9.93 -9.37 5.11
N VAL A 89 9.94 -9.78 3.84
CA VAL A 89 11.17 -9.97 3.10
C VAL A 89 11.59 -8.67 2.44
N ASP A 90 12.88 -8.40 2.46
CA ASP A 90 13.51 -7.42 1.57
C ASP A 90 13.86 -8.18 0.27
N ALA A 91 13.06 -7.95 -0.77
CA ALA A 91 13.11 -8.74 -2.00
C ALA A 91 14.07 -8.16 -3.05
N ASP A 92 14.28 -6.84 -3.03
CA ASP A 92 15.11 -6.08 -3.96
C ASP A 92 16.43 -5.59 -3.34
N GLY A 93 16.61 -5.72 -2.03
CA GLY A 93 17.87 -5.50 -1.33
C GLY A 93 18.13 -4.03 -0.98
N ASP A 94 17.09 -3.21 -0.89
CA ASP A 94 17.19 -1.77 -0.60
C ASP A 94 17.10 -1.43 0.90
N SER A 95 17.07 -2.47 1.76
CA SER A 95 16.87 -2.40 3.21
C SER A 95 15.44 -2.08 3.66
N CYS A 96 14.48 -1.98 2.75
CA CYS A 96 13.06 -1.89 3.04
C CYS A 96 12.43 -3.28 2.92
N ASN A 97 11.94 -3.83 4.03
CA ASN A 97 11.19 -5.08 3.95
C ASN A 97 9.74 -4.80 3.50
N THR A 98 9.03 -5.86 3.09
CA THR A 98 7.63 -5.75 2.59
C THR A 98 6.69 -4.97 3.53
N ARG A 99 6.95 -4.94 4.86
CA ARG A 99 6.11 -4.19 5.81
C ARG A 99 6.28 -2.69 5.61
N GLU A 100 7.53 -2.26 5.58
CA GLU A 100 7.88 -0.85 5.48
C GLU A 100 7.45 -0.31 4.11
N GLU A 101 7.62 -1.12 3.05
CA GLU A 101 7.11 -0.83 1.71
C GLU A 101 5.60 -0.57 1.69
N VAL A 102 4.80 -1.47 2.29
CA VAL A 102 3.35 -1.30 2.35
C VAL A 102 2.96 -0.08 3.18
N LEU A 103 3.62 0.16 4.32
CA LEU A 103 3.36 1.35 5.13
C LEU A 103 3.65 2.65 4.37
N ILE A 104 4.74 2.69 3.60
CA ILE A 104 5.08 3.84 2.75
C ILE A 104 4.02 4.03 1.67
N LEU A 105 3.59 2.95 1.02
CA LEU A 105 2.65 2.97 -0.09
C LEU A 105 1.23 3.36 0.33
N GLU A 106 0.76 2.84 1.46
CA GLU A 106 -0.62 3.02 1.93
C GLU A 106 -0.81 4.30 2.77
N SER A 107 0.28 4.98 3.13
CA SER A 107 0.18 6.29 3.77
C SER A 107 -0.45 7.29 2.80
N SER A 108 -1.51 7.96 3.25
CA SER A 108 -2.21 8.99 2.49
C SER A 108 -1.35 10.24 2.22
N SER A 109 -0.32 10.44 3.03
CA SER A 109 0.72 11.45 2.85
C SER A 109 2.09 10.79 2.74
N LYS A 110 3.13 11.59 2.45
CA LYS A 110 4.50 11.06 2.41
C LYS A 110 4.93 10.56 3.79
N ALA A 111 5.10 9.25 3.93
CA ALA A 111 5.60 8.63 5.16
C ALA A 111 7.00 9.14 5.53
N GLN A 112 7.26 9.23 6.83
CA GLN A 112 8.55 9.58 7.39
C GLN A 112 9.34 8.29 7.65
N VAL A 113 10.51 8.20 7.03
CA VAL A 113 11.36 7.01 7.05
C VAL A 113 12.70 7.35 7.68
N SER A 114 13.17 6.52 8.61
CA SER A 114 14.46 6.70 9.25
C SER A 114 15.62 6.39 8.29
N TYR A 115 16.71 7.13 8.43
CA TYR A 115 17.98 6.81 7.77
C TYR A 115 19.08 6.54 8.81
N PRO A 116 19.84 5.44 8.69
CA PRO A 116 19.74 4.35 7.70
C PRO A 116 18.67 3.30 8.06
N GLY A 117 18.25 2.47 7.10
CA GLY A 117 17.52 1.21 7.38
C GLY A 117 15.99 1.22 7.20
N CYS A 118 15.44 2.18 6.46
CA CYS A 118 14.07 2.17 5.93
C CYS A 118 12.93 1.90 6.93
N LYS A 119 13.12 2.21 8.22
CA LYS A 119 12.05 2.06 9.22
C LYS A 119 11.07 3.22 9.09
N VAL A 120 9.79 2.95 8.86
CA VAL A 120 8.74 3.97 8.94
C VAL A 120 8.58 4.38 10.41
N ILE A 121 8.68 5.68 10.67
CA ILE A 121 8.54 6.28 12.02
C ILE A 121 7.22 7.04 12.20
N ALA A 122 6.63 7.51 11.10
CA ALA A 122 5.32 8.15 11.08
C ALA A 122 4.73 8.11 9.66
N GLY A 123 3.42 8.14 9.56
CA GLY A 123 2.66 8.28 8.32
C GLY A 123 1.26 8.75 8.63
N ASP A 124 0.37 8.74 7.64
CA ASP A 124 -1.04 9.08 7.82
C ASP A 124 -1.91 7.98 7.20
N TRP A 125 -2.47 7.11 8.04
CA TRP A 125 -3.36 6.02 7.61
C TRP A 125 -4.77 6.20 8.17
N ILE A 126 -5.76 5.76 7.41
CA ILE A 126 -7.15 5.65 7.86
C ILE A 126 -7.54 4.19 7.72
N SER A 127 -7.90 3.56 8.83
CA SER A 127 -8.34 2.17 8.82
C SER A 127 -9.64 2.03 8.03
N ALA A 128 -9.64 1.13 7.05
CA ALA A 128 -10.82 0.84 6.24
C ALA A 128 -11.95 0.14 7.03
N TYR A 129 -11.63 -0.40 8.21
CA TYR A 129 -12.54 -1.22 9.00
C TYR A 129 -13.36 -0.41 10.01
N ASP A 130 -12.77 0.65 10.57
CA ASP A 130 -13.39 1.46 11.64
C ASP A 130 -13.25 2.98 11.41
N GLY A 131 -12.58 3.41 10.33
CA GLY A 131 -12.39 4.81 9.98
C GLY A 131 -11.43 5.56 10.91
N VAL A 132 -10.71 4.86 11.80
CA VAL A 132 -9.78 5.50 12.74
C VAL A 132 -8.54 5.97 11.99
N ALA A 133 -8.18 7.24 12.19
CA ALA A 133 -6.92 7.79 11.72
C ALA A 133 -5.79 7.42 12.66
N VAL A 134 -4.70 6.86 12.12
CA VAL A 134 -3.52 6.43 12.86
C VAL A 134 -2.29 7.05 12.20
N SER A 135 -1.38 7.57 13.02
CA SER A 135 -0.11 8.14 12.54
C SER A 135 1.13 7.39 13.03
N ASP A 136 0.98 6.60 14.10
CA ASP A 136 2.03 5.74 14.63
C ASP A 136 1.97 4.38 13.91
N PRO A 137 3.03 3.97 13.18
CA PRO A 137 3.04 2.70 12.46
C PRO A 137 2.93 1.46 13.37
N SER A 138 3.08 1.59 14.69
CA SER A 138 2.84 0.49 15.65
C SER A 138 1.37 0.32 16.03
N GLY A 139 0.54 1.33 15.79
CA GLY A 139 -0.91 1.27 15.99
C GLY A 139 -1.67 0.83 14.74
N PHE A 140 -0.98 0.43 13.68
CA PHE A 140 -1.54 0.07 12.38
C PHE A 140 -1.02 -1.30 11.94
N ASP A 141 -1.95 -2.17 11.53
CA ASP A 141 -1.66 -3.52 11.04
C ASP A 141 -2.03 -3.64 9.56
N ILE A 142 -1.26 -4.47 8.85
CA ILE A 142 -1.50 -4.79 7.44
C ILE A 142 -2.27 -6.10 7.37
N ASP A 143 -3.44 -6.06 6.75
CA ASP A 143 -4.33 -7.20 6.63
C ASP A 143 -4.20 -7.91 5.28
N HIS A 144 -4.49 -9.21 5.27
CA HIS A 144 -4.62 -9.99 4.05
C HIS A 144 -6.09 -9.96 3.58
N PHE A 145 -6.42 -8.95 2.78
CA PHE A 145 -7.76 -8.73 2.25
C PHE A 145 -8.11 -9.70 1.09
N VAL A 146 -9.36 -10.20 1.07
CA VAL A 146 -9.93 -11.04 0.00
C VAL A 146 -11.26 -10.43 -0.47
N PRO A 147 -11.35 -9.87 -1.70
CA PRO A 147 -12.56 -9.26 -2.25
C PRO A 147 -13.58 -10.24 -2.84
#